data_AF-A0AAD8EH49-F1
#
_entry.id   AF-A0AAD8EH49-F1
#
_cell.length_a   1.000
_cell.length_b   1.000
_cell.length_c   1.000
_cell.angle_alpha   90.00
_cell.angle_beta   90.00
_cell.angle_gamma   90.00
#
_symmetry.space_group_name_H-M   'P 1'
#
loop_
_entity.id
_entity.type
_entity.pdbx_description
1 polymer ?
#
loop_
_entity_poly.entity_id
_entity_poly.type
_entity_poly.pdbx_seq_one_letter_code
_entity_poly.pdbx_strand_id
1 'polypeptide(L)'
;NLTIRSMDFNVKLTIFAEESRRYLCFNKKWKLVGSKKFRGPMCEFFEDMVNNAYNRYRSAANETYFVGFNRRGRPLRGDLARQKGYHREKCLNFIKMDAGFNIPHHNQKLAGGNHSRAVLAKAPLKVKSRHSQKNVSPRHRQKNHHRNKKLS
;
A
#
# COMPACT_ATOMS: atom_id res chain seq x y z
N ASN A 1 14.28 6.45 -2.95
CA ASN A 1 13.39 6.55 -4.13
C ASN A 1 13.43 5.25 -4.93
N LEU A 2 12.31 4.79 -5.48
CA LEU A 2 12.23 3.59 -6.34
C LEU A 2 11.75 3.99 -7.73
N THR A 3 12.40 3.45 -8.76
CA THR A 3 11.99 3.62 -10.16
C THR A 3 11.41 2.31 -10.67
N ILE A 4 10.22 2.39 -11.26
CA ILE A 4 9.58 1.27 -11.95
C ILE A 4 9.72 1.50 -13.45
N ARG A 5 10.30 0.54 -14.17
CA ARG A 5 10.48 0.63 -15.63
C ARG A 5 9.84 -0.57 -16.31
N SER A 6 8.96 -0.31 -17.27
CA SER A 6 8.46 -1.33 -18.17
C SER A 6 9.56 -1.75 -19.13
N MET A 7 9.76 -3.05 -19.30
CA MET A 7 10.83 -3.57 -20.16
C MET A 7 10.42 -3.60 -21.64
N ASP A 8 9.15 -3.89 -21.97
CA ASP A 8 8.64 -4.07 -23.35
C ASP A 8 7.09 -3.95 -23.43
N PHE A 9 6.50 -4.26 -24.60
CA PHE A 9 5.07 -4.51 -24.82
C PHE A 9 4.47 -5.65 -23.97
N ASN A 10 5.33 -6.48 -23.37
CA ASN A 10 4.93 -7.67 -22.59
C ASN A 10 4.52 -7.36 -21.14
N VAL A 11 4.28 -6.08 -20.78
CA VAL A 11 3.80 -5.64 -19.43
C VAL A 11 4.75 -6.02 -18.27
N LYS A 12 5.94 -6.55 -18.56
CA LYS A 12 6.97 -6.83 -17.56
C LYS A 12 7.58 -5.53 -17.08
N LEU A 13 7.86 -5.46 -15.78
CA LEU A 13 8.52 -4.33 -15.16
C LEU A 13 9.73 -4.76 -14.34
N THR A 14 10.64 -3.81 -14.15
CA THR A 14 11.73 -3.88 -13.17
C THR A 14 11.51 -2.83 -12.09
N ILE A 15 11.96 -3.14 -10.87
CA ILE A 15 11.94 -2.21 -9.74
C ILE A 15 13.38 -1.94 -9.32
N PHE A 16 13.81 -0.68 -9.41
CA PHE A 16 15.18 -0.26 -9.13
C PHE A 16 15.21 0.75 -7.99
N ALA A 17 16.03 0.47 -6.97
CA ALA A 17 16.32 1.40 -5.90
C ALA A 17 17.48 2.31 -6.31
N GLU A 18 17.16 3.55 -6.67
CA GLU A 18 18.10 4.55 -7.20
C GLU A 18 19.25 4.82 -6.22
N GLU A 19 18.89 5.09 -4.96
CA GLU A 19 19.83 5.47 -3.91
C GLU A 19 20.90 4.41 -3.64
N SER A 20 20.50 3.13 -3.60
CA SER A 20 21.44 2.02 -3.36
C SER A 20 21.97 1.37 -4.63
N ARG A 21 21.54 1.86 -5.81
CA ARG A 21 21.84 1.34 -7.16
C ARG A 21 21.64 -0.17 -7.27
N ARG A 22 20.44 -0.65 -6.89
CA ARG A 22 20.11 -2.09 -6.85
C ARG A 22 18.75 -2.38 -7.47
N TYR A 23 18.70 -3.45 -8.26
CA TYR A 23 17.45 -4.08 -8.68
C TYR A 23 16.84 -4.85 -7.52
N LEU A 24 15.53 -4.77 -7.37
CA LEU A 24 14.80 -5.73 -6.55
C LEU A 24 14.71 -7.05 -7.32
N CYS A 25 15.15 -8.13 -6.70
CA CYS A 25 15.13 -9.46 -7.32
C CYS A 25 14.78 -10.53 -6.29
N PHE A 26 14.25 -11.65 -6.75
CA PHE A 26 14.34 -12.89 -6.01
C PHE A 26 15.76 -13.49 -6.10
N ASN A 27 16.18 -14.19 -5.05
CA ASN A 27 17.32 -15.10 -5.12
C ASN A 27 16.86 -16.55 -5.36
N LYS A 28 17.80 -17.50 -5.50
CA LYS A 28 17.51 -18.92 -5.69
C LYS A 28 16.67 -19.57 -4.57
N LYS A 29 16.61 -18.94 -3.39
CA LYS A 29 15.80 -19.38 -2.23
C LYS A 29 14.45 -18.64 -2.16
N TRP A 30 14.03 -17.98 -3.24
CA TRP A 30 12.79 -17.19 -3.32
C TRP A 30 12.64 -16.16 -2.19
N LYS A 31 13.75 -15.52 -1.82
CA LYS A 31 13.76 -14.36 -0.92
C LYS A 31 14.06 -13.10 -1.73
N LEU A 32 13.33 -12.01 -1.47
CA LEU A 32 13.64 -10.70 -2.06
C LEU A 32 14.99 -10.16 -1.55
N VAL A 33 15.77 -9.64 -2.47
CA VAL A 33 17.08 -9.04 -2.24
C VAL A 33 17.29 -7.83 -3.15
N GLY A 34 18.08 -6.86 -2.70
CA GLY A 34 18.62 -5.82 -3.56
C GLY A 34 19.90 -6.30 -4.25
N SER A 35 19.88 -6.47 -5.57
CA SER A 35 20.99 -6.97 -6.38
C SER A 35 21.65 -5.85 -7.20
N LYS A 36 22.98 -5.79 -7.17
CA LYS A 36 23.75 -4.89 -8.05
C LYS A 36 23.76 -5.36 -9.52
N LYS A 37 23.51 -6.65 -9.75
CA LYS A 37 23.48 -7.25 -11.10
C LYS A 37 22.03 -7.56 -11.47
N PHE A 38 21.65 -7.26 -12.70
CA PHE A 38 20.40 -7.73 -13.27
C PHE A 38 20.49 -9.25 -13.50
N ARG A 39 19.42 -9.99 -13.18
CA ARG A 39 19.38 -11.46 -13.21
C ARG A 39 18.20 -11.97 -14.03
N GLY A 40 17.86 -11.25 -15.09
CA GLY A 40 16.76 -11.60 -15.99
C GLY A 40 15.42 -11.75 -15.23
N PRO A 41 14.65 -12.81 -15.50
CA PRO A 41 13.32 -13.02 -14.92
C PRO A 41 13.25 -12.98 -13.39
N MET A 42 14.37 -13.20 -12.68
CA MET A 42 14.43 -13.11 -11.22
C MET A 42 14.34 -11.66 -10.70
N CYS A 43 14.59 -10.67 -11.56
CA CYS A 43 14.49 -9.23 -11.27
C CYS A 43 13.32 -8.55 -12.01
N GLU A 44 12.48 -9.35 -12.68
CA GLU A 44 11.35 -8.89 -13.46
C GLU A 44 10.05 -9.34 -12.80
N PHE A 45 9.02 -8.50 -12.93
CA PHE A 45 7.72 -8.73 -12.33
C PHE A 45 6.60 -8.33 -13.29
N PHE A 46 5.42 -8.89 -13.07
CA PHE A 46 4.17 -8.40 -13.62
C PHE A 46 3.42 -7.64 -12.54
N GLU A 47 2.79 -6.52 -12.90
CA GLU A 47 1.85 -5.84 -12.03
C GLU A 47 0.46 -6.45 -12.20
N ASP A 48 0.00 -7.16 -11.17
CA ASP A 48 -1.34 -7.71 -11.13
C ASP A 48 -2.22 -6.75 -10.31
N MET A 49 -3.21 -6.15 -10.98
CA MET A 49 -4.28 -5.43 -10.29
C MET A 49 -5.35 -6.43 -9.87
N VAL A 50 -5.49 -6.64 -8.57
CA VAL A 50 -6.57 -7.46 -8.03
C VAL A 50 -7.79 -6.55 -7.83
N ASN A 51 -9.00 -7.11 -7.93
CA ASN A 51 -10.29 -6.42 -7.77
C ASN A 51 -10.47 -5.63 -6.44
N ASN A 52 -9.48 -5.67 -5.55
CA ASN A 52 -9.45 -5.02 -4.24
C ASN A 52 -8.65 -3.69 -4.23
N ALA A 53 -8.34 -3.11 -5.40
CA ALA A 53 -7.64 -1.82 -5.55
C ALA A 53 -6.20 -1.76 -5.01
N TYR A 54 -5.56 -2.92 -4.79
CA TYR A 54 -4.14 -3.00 -4.47
C TYR A 54 -3.35 -3.57 -5.64
N ASN A 55 -2.11 -3.10 -5.78
CA ASN A 55 -1.16 -3.66 -6.73
C ASN A 55 -0.43 -4.85 -6.09
N ARG A 56 -0.30 -5.94 -6.85
CA ARG A 56 0.60 -7.06 -6.51
C ARG A 56 1.68 -7.17 -7.58
N TYR A 57 2.85 -7.63 -7.19
CA TYR A 57 3.96 -7.82 -8.12
C TYR A 57 4.33 -9.31 -8.18
N ARG A 58 3.91 -9.96 -9.26
CA ARG A 58 4.12 -11.39 -9.51
C ARG A 58 5.45 -11.61 -10.21
N SER A 59 6.22 -12.60 -9.79
CA SER A 59 7.53 -12.90 -10.38
C SER A 59 7.39 -13.37 -11.83
N ALA A 60 8.20 -12.82 -12.74
CA ALA A 60 8.25 -13.30 -14.12
C ALA A 60 8.95 -14.66 -14.26
N ALA A 61 9.79 -15.05 -13.28
CA ALA A 61 10.45 -16.35 -13.27
C ALA A 61 9.55 -17.50 -12.80
N ASN A 62 8.54 -17.21 -11.96
CA ASN A 62 7.58 -18.19 -11.47
C ASN A 62 6.36 -17.49 -10.90
N GLU A 63 5.23 -17.69 -11.55
CA GLU A 63 3.98 -16.97 -11.29
C GLU A 63 3.37 -17.24 -9.90
N THR A 64 3.80 -18.30 -9.21
CA THR A 64 3.30 -18.58 -7.87
C THR A 64 3.91 -17.67 -6.80
N TYR A 65 5.00 -16.96 -7.12
CA TYR A 65 5.74 -16.10 -6.20
C TYR A 65 5.45 -14.63 -6.39
N PHE A 66 5.28 -13.93 -5.27
CA PHE A 66 4.93 -12.51 -5.24
C PHE A 66 5.88 -11.74 -4.34
N VAL A 67 6.13 -10.48 -4.71
CA VAL A 67 6.79 -9.53 -3.81
C VAL A 67 5.94 -9.43 -2.54
N GLY A 68 6.58 -9.52 -1.38
CA GLY A 68 5.84 -9.48 -0.13
C GLY A 68 6.73 -9.30 1.09
N PHE A 69 6.13 -8.69 2.11
CA PHE A 69 6.75 -8.44 3.40
C PHE A 69 5.80 -8.84 4.51
N ASN A 70 6.33 -9.44 5.57
CA ASN A 70 5.51 -9.71 6.74
C ASN A 70 5.18 -8.43 7.52
N ARG A 71 4.35 -8.54 8.56
CA ARG A 71 3.93 -7.41 9.42
C ARG A 71 5.09 -6.65 10.09
N ARG A 72 6.29 -7.25 10.16
CA ARG A 72 7.51 -6.61 10.70
C ARG A 72 8.39 -5.98 9.60
N GLY A 73 7.89 -5.87 8.37
CA GLY A 73 8.63 -5.34 7.22
C GLY A 73 9.73 -6.26 6.69
N ARG A 74 9.79 -7.54 7.13
CA ARG A 74 10.81 -8.47 6.64
C ARG A 74 10.34 -9.15 5.35
N PRO A 75 11.22 -9.31 4.35
CA PRO A 75 10.88 -10.06 3.14
C PRO A 75 10.37 -11.46 3.43
N LEU A 76 9.34 -11.87 2.71
CA LEU A 76 8.89 -13.27 2.70
C LEU A 76 9.97 -14.16 2.05
N ARG A 77 9.94 -15.46 2.38
CA ARG A 77 10.96 -16.44 1.96
C ARG A 77 10.30 -17.76 1.57
N GLY A 78 10.83 -18.42 0.55
CA GLY A 78 10.36 -19.75 0.15
C GLY A 78 8.85 -19.77 -0.05
N ASP A 79 8.18 -20.80 0.46
CA ASP A 79 6.74 -20.97 0.27
C ASP A 79 5.87 -19.86 0.89
N LEU A 80 6.41 -19.06 1.83
CA LEU A 80 5.69 -17.90 2.36
C LEU A 80 5.57 -16.77 1.33
N ALA A 81 6.46 -16.71 0.35
CA ALA A 81 6.37 -15.77 -0.76
C ALA A 81 5.39 -16.25 -1.84
N ARG A 82 4.80 -17.45 -1.69
CA ARG A 82 3.72 -17.90 -2.56
C ARG A 82 2.37 -17.33 -2.12
N GLN A 83 1.49 -17.06 -3.08
CA GLN A 83 0.10 -16.71 -2.79
C GLN A 83 -0.66 -17.96 -2.28
N LYS A 84 -0.61 -18.23 -0.98
CA LYS A 84 -1.46 -19.25 -0.33
C LYS A 84 -2.09 -18.73 0.96
N GLY A 85 -3.42 -18.62 0.96
CA GLY A 85 -4.26 -18.32 2.14
C GLY A 85 -4.52 -16.83 2.38
N TYR A 86 -5.74 -16.53 2.85
CA TYR A 86 -6.29 -15.18 3.04
C TYR A 86 -5.41 -14.25 3.90
N HIS A 87 -4.81 -14.76 4.98
CA HIS A 87 -3.96 -13.93 5.86
C HIS A 87 -2.66 -13.47 5.18
N ARG A 88 -2.19 -14.19 4.17
CA ARG A 88 -0.96 -13.84 3.43
C ARG A 88 -1.22 -12.80 2.36
N GLU A 89 -2.44 -12.70 1.86
CA GLU A 89 -2.80 -11.72 0.83
C GLU A 89 -2.45 -10.28 1.22
N LYS A 90 -2.67 -9.92 2.49
CA LYS A 90 -2.33 -8.58 3.00
C LYS A 90 -0.82 -8.30 2.97
N CYS A 91 0.02 -9.33 3.01
CA CYS A 91 1.48 -9.20 2.94
C CYS A 91 1.99 -9.01 1.51
N LEU A 92 1.13 -9.15 0.50
CA LEU A 92 1.44 -9.06 -0.94
C LEU A 92 0.89 -7.80 -1.60
N ASN A 93 0.10 -7.00 -0.87
CA ASN A 93 -0.60 -5.84 -1.39
C ASN A 93 0.22 -4.56 -1.22
N PHE A 94 0.30 -3.74 -2.26
CA PHE A 94 1.03 -2.48 -2.27
C PHE A 94 0.20 -1.33 -2.85
N ILE A 95 0.52 -0.10 -2.42
CA ILE A 95 0.04 1.14 -3.02
C ILE A 95 1.26 1.89 -3.56
N LYS A 96 1.11 2.50 -4.74
CA LYS A 96 2.12 3.41 -5.29
C LYS A 96 1.91 4.79 -4.66
N MET A 97 2.92 5.29 -3.95
CA MET A 97 2.91 6.65 -3.43
C MET A 97 3.64 7.55 -4.42
N ASP A 98 2.98 8.60 -4.89
CA ASP A 98 3.64 9.67 -5.63
C ASP A 98 4.20 10.69 -4.61
N ALA A 99 5.53 10.68 -4.46
CA ALA A 99 6.23 11.54 -3.52
C ALA A 99 6.16 13.03 -3.90
N GLY A 100 5.85 13.35 -5.16
CA GLY A 100 5.63 14.71 -5.64
C GLY A 100 4.16 15.12 -5.67
N PHE A 101 3.24 14.23 -5.25
CA PHE A 101 1.82 14.52 -5.31
C PHE A 101 1.44 15.61 -4.31
N ASN A 102 1.05 16.76 -4.85
CA ASN A 102 0.52 17.88 -4.10
C ASN A 102 -0.96 18.06 -4.49
N ILE A 103 -1.86 17.84 -3.53
CA ILE A 103 -3.32 17.91 -3.75
C ILE A 103 -3.74 19.27 -4.36
N PRO A 104 -3.31 20.43 -3.83
CA PRO A 104 -3.59 21.73 -4.45
C PRO A 104 -3.17 21.82 -5.92
N HIS A 105 -1.93 21.44 -6.23
CA HIS A 105 -1.40 21.48 -7.60
C HIS A 105 -2.14 20.51 -8.53
N HIS A 106 -2.49 19.32 -8.04
CA HIS A 106 -3.28 18.35 -8.79
C HIS A 106 -4.68 18.88 -9.11
N ASN A 107 -5.38 19.46 -8.13
CA ASN A 107 -6.69 20.06 -8.33
C ASN A 107 -6.65 21.22 -9.33
N GLN A 108 -5.59 22.05 -9.28
CA GLN A 108 -5.39 23.12 -10.25
C GLN A 108 -5.23 22.58 -11.68
N LYS A 109 -4.46 21.48 -11.84
CA LYS A 109 -4.26 20.83 -13.14
C LYS A 109 -5.56 20.19 -13.66
N LEU A 110 -6.34 19.54 -12.78
CA LEU A 110 -7.64 18.98 -13.13
C LEU A 110 -8.68 20.05 -13.48
N ALA A 111 -8.61 21.22 -12.84
CA ALA A 111 -9.49 22.35 -13.11
C ALA A 111 -9.18 23.11 -14.42
N GLY A 112 -8.31 22.57 -15.28
CA GLY A 112 -8.09 23.09 -16.64
C GLY A 112 -7.09 24.24 -16.77
N GLY A 113 -6.19 24.42 -15.80
CA GLY A 113 -4.92 25.14 -15.99
C GLY A 113 -4.93 26.44 -16.79
N ASN A 114 -5.79 27.41 -16.44
CA ASN A 114 -5.51 28.86 -16.48
C ASN A 114 -6.77 29.65 -16.09
N HIS A 115 -7.11 29.66 -14.81
CA HIS A 115 -7.85 30.78 -14.25
C HIS A 115 -7.17 31.20 -12.96
N SER A 116 -6.45 32.32 -13.05
CA SER A 116 -6.16 33.20 -11.91
C SER A 116 -7.49 33.68 -11.32
N ARG A 117 -8.23 32.80 -10.64
CA ARG A 117 -9.23 33.21 -9.68
C ARG A 117 -8.59 33.01 -8.33
N ALA A 118 -8.11 34.13 -7.78
CA ALA A 118 -7.82 34.25 -6.36
C ALA A 118 -8.91 33.48 -5.60
N VAL A 119 -8.49 32.43 -4.88
CA VAL A 119 -9.37 31.75 -3.95
C VAL A 119 -9.72 32.81 -2.92
N LEU A 120 -10.86 33.47 -3.12
CA LEU A 120 -11.48 34.27 -2.08
C LEU A 120 -11.67 33.29 -0.93
N ALA A 121 -10.86 33.45 0.12
CA ALA A 121 -11.03 32.70 1.35
C ALA A 121 -12.47 32.96 1.80
N LYS A 122 -13.37 32.01 1.56
CA LYS A 122 -14.69 32.06 2.14
C LYS A 122 -14.45 31.95 3.64
N ALA A 123 -14.67 33.06 4.32
CA ALA A 123 -14.60 33.15 5.76
C ALA A 123 -15.33 31.95 6.38
N PRO A 124 -14.80 31.36 7.47
CA PRO A 124 -15.48 30.26 8.12
C PRO A 124 -16.88 30.72 8.52
N LEU A 125 -17.90 29.95 8.09
CA LEU A 125 -19.26 30.13 8.56
C LEU A 125 -19.24 30.02 10.09
N LYS A 126 -19.55 31.14 10.77
CA LYS A 126 -19.75 31.20 12.22
C LYS A 126 -20.85 30.20 12.58
N VAL A 127 -20.47 29.03 13.07
CA VAL A 127 -21.40 28.11 13.73
C VAL A 127 -21.82 28.80 15.02
N LYS A 128 -23.08 29.24 15.08
CA LYS A 128 -23.68 29.79 16.31
C LYS A 128 -23.74 28.68 17.35
N SER A 129 -22.93 28.81 18.41
CA SER A 129 -23.04 27.95 19.59
C SER A 129 -24.37 28.24 20.28
N ARG A 130 -25.38 27.39 20.09
CA ARG A 130 -26.54 27.37 20.99
C ARG A 130 -26.13 26.61 22.25
N HIS A 131 -25.83 27.35 23.31
CA HIS A 131 -25.97 26.84 24.67
C HIS A 131 -27.45 26.52 24.90
N SER A 132 -27.76 25.26 25.23
CA SER A 132 -28.95 24.95 26.01
C SER A 132 -28.67 23.76 26.91
N GLN A 133 -28.51 24.11 28.19
CA GLN A 133 -28.93 23.42 29.41
C GLN A 133 -28.63 21.92 29.60
N LYS A 134 -27.87 21.68 30.66
CA LYS A 134 -27.65 20.42 31.37
C LYS A 134 -28.98 19.72 31.67
N ASN A 135 -29.08 18.44 31.32
CA ASN A 135 -29.89 17.46 32.06
C ASN A 135 -29.05 16.19 32.21
N VAL A 136 -28.60 15.95 33.45
CA VAL A 136 -27.87 14.75 33.88
C VAL A 136 -28.88 13.79 34.49
N SER A 137 -28.85 12.50 34.09
CA SER A 137 -29.18 11.30 34.89
C SER A 137 -29.03 10.01 34.01
N PRO A 138 -28.87 8.80 34.58
CA PRO A 138 -27.61 8.33 35.13
C PRO A 138 -27.03 7.08 34.41
N ARG A 139 -25.73 6.92 34.66
CA ARG A 139 -24.80 5.83 34.31
C ARG A 139 -25.39 4.41 34.42
N HIS A 140 -25.55 3.70 33.29
CA HIS A 140 -25.69 2.24 33.30
C HIS A 140 -24.34 1.56 33.02
N ARG A 141 -23.74 1.05 34.10
CA ARG A 141 -22.46 0.35 34.14
C ARG A 141 -22.66 -1.10 33.65
N GLN A 142 -22.35 -1.40 32.39
CA GLN A 142 -22.23 -2.80 31.97
C GLN A 142 -20.86 -3.35 32.41
N LYS A 143 -20.93 -4.28 33.38
CA LYS A 143 -19.79 -5.03 33.92
C LYS A 143 -19.39 -6.11 32.91
N ASN A 144 -18.11 -6.13 32.54
CA ASN A 144 -17.46 -7.30 31.94
C ASN A 144 -17.48 -8.45 32.95
N HIS A 145 -18.02 -9.61 32.55
CA HIS A 145 -17.80 -10.87 33.25
C HIS A 145 -17.18 -11.90 32.30
N HIS A 146 -15.93 -12.22 32.58
CA HIS A 146 -15.31 -13.48 32.16
C HIS A 146 -16.13 -14.66 32.69
N ARG A 147 -16.38 -15.69 31.86
CA ARG A 147 -16.50 -17.05 32.37
C ARG A 147 -16.06 -18.10 31.35
N ASN A 148 -14.99 -18.80 31.75
CA ASN A 148 -14.51 -20.06 31.22
C ASN A 148 -15.59 -21.13 31.33
N LYS A 149 -15.78 -21.97 30.31
CA LYS A 149 -16.35 -23.32 30.46
C LYS A 149 -15.57 -24.31 29.59
N LYS A 150 -14.74 -25.11 30.27
CA LYS A 150 -14.40 -26.50 29.91
C LYS A 150 -15.59 -27.40 30.26
N LEU A 151 -15.76 -28.49 29.50
CA LEU A 151 -16.46 -29.76 29.78
C LEU A 151 -16.97 -30.29 28.42
N SER A 152 -16.80 -31.53 28.02
CA SER A 152 -16.13 -32.71 28.57
C SER A 152 -15.78 -33.63 27.40
#